data_AF-Q3KRD8-F1
#
_entry.id   AF-Q3KRD8-F1
#
_cell.length_a   1.000
_cell.length_b   1.000
_cell.length_c   1.000
_cell.angle_alpha   90.00
_cell.angle_beta   90.00
_cell.angle_gamma   90.00
#
_symmetry.space_group_name_H-M   'P 1'
#
loop_
_entity.id
_entity.type
_entity.pdbx_description
1 polymer ?
#
loop_
_entity_poly.entity_id
_entity_poly.type
_entity_poly.pdbx_seq_one_letter_code
_entity_poly.pdbx_strand_id
1 'polypeptide(L)'
;MAVRASFENNCEVGCFAKLTNTYCLVAIGGSENFYSVFEGELSDTIPVVHASIAGCRIIGRMCVGNRHGLLVPNNTTDQELQHIRNSLPDSVQIRRVEERLSALGNVTTCNDYVALVHPDLDRETEEILADVLKVEVFRQTVADQVLVGSYCVFSNQGGLVHPKTSIEDQDELSSLLQVPLVAGTVNRGSEVIAAGMVVNDWCAFCGLDTTSTELSVVESVFKLNEAKPSTIATSMRDSLIDSLT
;
A
#
# COMPACT_ATOMS: atom_id res chain seq x y z
N MET A 1 1.00 3.11 13.30
CA MET A 1 0.36 4.47 13.39
C MET A 1 0.00 4.96 11.99
N ALA A 2 -1.03 5.80 11.85
CA ALA A 2 -1.37 6.44 10.58
C ALA A 2 -0.86 7.90 10.52
N VAL A 3 -0.07 8.22 9.51
CA VAL A 3 0.54 9.55 9.30
C VAL A 3 -0.10 10.26 8.12
N ARG A 4 -0.30 11.57 8.24
CA ARG A 4 -0.82 12.40 7.14
C ARG A 4 0.32 12.96 6.31
N ALA A 5 0.22 12.87 5.00
CA ALA A 5 1.19 13.42 4.06
C ALA A 5 0.51 14.09 2.86
N SER A 6 1.26 14.92 2.14
CA SER A 6 0.81 15.51 0.87
C SER A 6 1.98 15.58 -0.10
N PHE A 7 1.73 15.30 -1.37
CA PHE A 7 2.70 15.42 -2.44
C PHE A 7 2.34 16.63 -3.31
N GLU A 8 3.14 17.70 -3.30
CA GLU A 8 2.89 18.91 -4.13
C GLU A 8 1.44 19.48 -4.00
N ASN A 9 0.92 19.58 -2.76
CA ASN A 9 -0.48 19.96 -2.46
C ASN A 9 -1.55 18.97 -2.98
N ASN A 10 -1.14 17.77 -3.36
CA ASN A 10 -2.04 16.66 -3.69
C ASN A 10 -2.14 15.69 -2.51
N CYS A 11 -3.36 15.35 -2.12
CA CYS A 11 -3.67 14.41 -1.05
C CYS A 11 -3.64 12.94 -1.50
N GLU A 12 -3.50 12.67 -2.80
CA GLU A 12 -3.46 11.30 -3.33
C GLU A 12 -2.06 10.67 -3.18
N VAL A 13 -1.62 10.49 -1.94
CA VAL A 13 -0.29 10.00 -1.56
C VAL A 13 0.03 8.62 -2.14
N GLY A 14 -0.97 7.75 -2.26
CA GLY A 14 -0.82 6.42 -2.85
C GLY A 14 -0.70 6.40 -4.37
N CYS A 15 -0.93 7.54 -5.05
CA CYS A 15 -0.47 7.66 -6.44
C CYS A 15 1.05 7.72 -6.52
N PHE A 16 1.70 8.37 -5.54
CA PHE A 16 3.12 8.75 -5.59
C PHE A 16 4.02 7.87 -4.73
N ALA A 17 3.46 6.90 -4.01
CA ALA A 17 4.20 5.97 -3.19
C ALA A 17 3.67 4.55 -3.37
N LYS A 18 4.56 3.56 -3.24
CA LYS A 18 4.18 2.15 -3.05
C LYS A 18 4.90 1.63 -1.82
N LEU A 19 4.13 1.23 -0.83
CA LEU A 19 4.64 0.74 0.44
C LEU A 19 4.46 -0.78 0.52
N THR A 20 5.51 -1.48 0.94
CA THR A 20 5.48 -2.91 1.27
C THR A 20 6.10 -3.14 2.66
N ASN A 21 6.13 -4.39 3.10
CA ASN A 21 6.80 -4.79 4.34
C ASN A 21 8.33 -4.88 4.22
N THR A 22 8.93 -4.76 3.04
CA THR A 22 10.40 -4.88 2.87
C THR A 22 11.04 -3.72 2.15
N TYR A 23 10.26 -2.86 1.48
CA TYR A 23 10.74 -1.66 0.81
C TYR A 23 9.61 -0.67 0.61
N CYS A 24 9.97 0.59 0.41
CA CYS A 24 9.05 1.63 -0.01
C CYS A 24 9.60 2.32 -1.26
N LEU A 25 8.77 2.47 -2.28
CA LEU A 25 9.05 3.30 -3.43
C LEU A 25 8.33 4.63 -3.27
N VAL A 26 9.01 5.72 -3.58
CA VAL A 26 8.49 7.09 -3.56
C VAL A 26 8.86 7.79 -4.85
N ALA A 27 7.94 8.61 -5.36
CA ALA A 27 8.11 9.28 -6.65
C ALA A 27 9.34 10.22 -6.65
N ILE A 28 10.11 10.20 -7.74
CA ILE A 28 11.14 11.22 -7.99
C ILE A 28 10.50 12.61 -8.22
N GLY A 29 11.25 13.67 -7.92
CA GLY A 29 10.91 15.02 -8.35
C GLY A 29 9.62 15.56 -7.71
N GLY A 30 9.54 15.49 -6.39
CA GLY A 30 8.49 16.08 -5.58
C GLY A 30 9.03 16.77 -4.35
N SER A 31 8.14 17.33 -3.54
CA SER A 31 8.47 17.97 -2.26
C SER A 31 9.33 17.05 -1.40
N GLU A 32 10.55 17.47 -1.04
CA GLU A 32 11.42 16.76 -0.06
C GLU A 32 10.67 16.45 1.24
N ASN A 33 9.71 17.29 1.62
CA ASN A 33 8.86 17.03 2.78
C ASN A 33 8.07 15.71 2.66
N PHE A 34 7.63 15.34 1.46
CA PHE A 34 6.95 14.06 1.25
C PHE A 34 7.91 12.90 1.49
N TYR A 35 9.13 12.99 0.93
CA TYR A 35 10.18 12.00 1.18
C TYR A 35 10.52 11.89 2.66
N SER A 36 10.80 13.01 3.33
CA SER A 36 11.18 13.03 4.75
C SER A 36 10.12 12.46 5.67
N VAL A 37 8.82 12.55 5.32
CA VAL A 37 7.74 11.92 6.09
C VAL A 37 7.82 10.39 5.99
N PHE A 38 8.08 9.84 4.81
CA PHE A 38 8.26 8.40 4.64
C PHE A 38 9.56 7.93 5.27
N GLU A 39 10.66 8.64 5.03
CA GLU A 39 11.97 8.33 5.60
C GLU A 39 11.92 8.33 7.13
N GLY A 40 11.36 9.36 7.76
CA GLY A 40 11.32 9.48 9.21
C GLY A 40 10.56 8.37 9.95
N GLU A 41 9.63 7.68 9.26
CA GLU A 41 8.87 6.57 9.84
C GLU A 41 9.40 5.19 9.42
N LEU A 42 10.13 5.10 8.30
CA LEU A 42 10.48 3.83 7.66
C LEU A 42 11.98 3.53 7.62
N SER A 43 12.85 4.54 7.65
CA SER A 43 14.30 4.39 7.39
C SER A 43 14.99 3.38 8.30
N ASP A 44 14.47 3.22 9.52
CA ASP A 44 15.03 2.31 10.52
C ASP A 44 14.71 0.84 10.22
N THR A 45 13.67 0.56 9.40
CA THR A 45 13.16 -0.79 9.18
C THR A 45 13.24 -1.23 7.72
N ILE A 46 12.93 -0.35 6.76
CA ILE A 46 12.91 -0.66 5.33
C ILE A 46 13.51 0.47 4.48
N PRO A 47 14.17 0.17 3.35
CA PRO A 47 14.69 1.18 2.44
C PRO A 47 13.56 1.98 1.77
N VAL A 48 13.72 3.30 1.72
CA VAL A 48 12.85 4.23 0.98
C VAL A 48 13.57 4.70 -0.28
N VAL A 49 13.05 4.31 -1.45
CA VAL A 49 13.73 4.45 -2.75
C VAL A 49 12.98 5.45 -3.63
N HIS A 50 13.68 6.51 -4.03
CA HIS A 50 13.23 7.41 -5.08
C HIS A 50 13.18 6.70 -6.43
N ALA A 51 12.03 6.67 -7.09
CA ALA A 51 11.88 6.00 -8.39
C ALA A 51 10.87 6.72 -9.31
N SER A 52 11.07 6.56 -10.62
CA SER A 52 10.04 6.75 -11.64
C SER A 52 9.79 5.43 -12.33
N ILE A 53 8.57 5.28 -12.86
CA ILE A 53 8.18 4.09 -13.61
C ILE A 53 7.60 4.59 -14.93
N ALA A 54 8.23 4.20 -16.04
CA ALA A 54 7.86 4.65 -17.38
C ALA A 54 7.87 6.18 -17.52
N GLY A 55 8.87 6.83 -16.93
CA GLY A 55 9.00 8.29 -16.87
C GLY A 55 7.92 8.99 -16.04
N CYS A 56 7.06 8.23 -15.34
CA CYS A 56 5.94 8.76 -14.58
C CYS A 56 6.26 8.79 -13.07
N ARG A 57 5.74 9.82 -12.39
CA ARG A 57 5.81 9.98 -10.93
C ARG A 57 4.71 9.21 -10.19
N ILE A 58 3.69 8.73 -10.90
CA ILE A 58 2.54 8.01 -10.32
C ILE A 58 2.85 6.53 -10.04
N ILE A 59 3.95 6.27 -9.36
CA ILE A 59 4.50 4.91 -9.16
C ILE A 59 3.50 3.94 -8.52
N GLY A 60 2.67 4.39 -7.57
CA GLY A 60 1.71 3.52 -6.87
C GLY A 60 0.57 3.05 -7.77
N ARG A 61 0.29 3.78 -8.86
CA ARG A 61 -0.66 3.34 -9.90
C ARG A 61 -0.02 2.42 -10.94
N MET A 62 1.29 2.59 -11.15
CA MET A 62 2.00 1.88 -12.21
C MET A 62 2.48 0.50 -11.78
N CYS A 63 2.84 0.32 -10.50
CA CYS A 63 3.41 -0.93 -10.01
C CYS A 63 2.57 -1.61 -8.93
N VAL A 64 2.77 -2.92 -8.81
CA VAL A 64 2.26 -3.75 -7.73
C VAL A 64 3.41 -4.52 -7.13
N GLY A 65 3.43 -4.65 -5.81
CA GLY A 65 4.52 -5.27 -5.09
C GLY A 65 4.14 -5.61 -3.67
N ASN A 66 4.80 -6.64 -3.16
CA ASN A 66 4.71 -7.13 -1.80
C ASN A 66 6.13 -7.43 -1.28
N ARG A 67 6.27 -8.15 -0.16
CA ARG A 67 7.60 -8.45 0.38
C ARG A 67 8.50 -9.31 -0.53
N HIS A 68 7.90 -10.06 -1.46
CA HIS A 68 8.57 -11.06 -2.30
C HIS A 68 8.97 -10.53 -3.67
N GLY A 69 8.20 -9.60 -4.22
CA GLY A 69 8.46 -9.12 -5.57
C GLY A 69 7.86 -7.75 -5.87
N LEU A 70 8.29 -7.20 -6.99
CA LEU A 70 7.80 -5.96 -7.58
C LEU A 70 7.56 -6.19 -9.08
N LEU A 71 6.35 -5.88 -9.52
CA LEU A 71 5.99 -5.90 -10.92
C LEU A 71 5.82 -4.49 -11.43
N VAL A 72 6.46 -4.25 -12.57
CA VAL A 72 6.44 -2.99 -13.27
C VAL A 72 5.98 -3.20 -14.72
N PRO A 73 5.35 -2.21 -15.35
CA PRO A 73 4.85 -2.36 -16.70
C PRO A 73 5.97 -2.40 -17.73
N ASN A 74 5.69 -2.97 -18.90
CA ASN A 74 6.67 -3.15 -19.98
C ASN A 74 7.33 -1.85 -20.47
N ASN A 75 6.63 -0.72 -20.36
CA ASN A 75 7.16 0.61 -20.71
C ASN A 75 8.17 1.19 -19.70
N THR A 76 8.48 0.47 -18.61
CA THR A 76 9.54 0.85 -17.69
C THR A 76 10.90 0.75 -18.36
N THR A 77 11.68 1.82 -18.31
CA THR A 77 12.99 1.88 -18.97
C THR A 77 14.01 0.97 -18.27
N ASP A 78 15.02 0.48 -19.00
CA ASP A 78 16.06 -0.35 -18.41
C ASP A 78 16.86 0.39 -17.32
N GLN A 79 17.00 1.72 -17.45
CA GLN A 79 17.66 2.56 -16.45
C GLN A 79 16.84 2.62 -15.14
N GLU A 80 15.54 2.85 -15.23
CA GLU A 80 14.63 2.81 -14.06
C GLU A 80 14.65 1.41 -13.42
N LEU A 81 14.57 0.35 -14.23
CA LEU A 81 14.57 -1.01 -13.76
C LEU A 81 15.87 -1.36 -13.02
N GLN A 82 17.02 -0.93 -13.54
CA GLN A 82 18.31 -1.17 -12.91
C GLN A 82 18.46 -0.37 -11.60
N HIS A 83 18.02 0.89 -11.58
CA HIS A 83 18.02 1.73 -10.39
C HIS A 83 17.20 1.11 -9.26
N ILE A 84 15.98 0.67 -9.55
CA ILE A 84 15.11 0.00 -8.59
C ILE A 84 15.76 -1.30 -8.12
N ARG A 85 16.24 -2.16 -9.05
CA ARG A 85 16.90 -3.43 -8.70
C ARG A 85 18.08 -3.25 -7.75
N ASN A 86 18.91 -2.22 -7.96
CA ASN A 86 20.08 -1.95 -7.11
C ASN A 86 19.72 -1.44 -5.71
N SER A 87 18.51 -0.87 -5.56
CA SER A 87 18.07 -0.23 -4.32
C SER A 87 17.17 -1.13 -3.48
N LEU A 88 16.62 -2.20 -4.08
CA LEU A 88 15.78 -3.17 -3.40
C LEU A 88 16.61 -4.26 -2.71
N PRO A 89 16.09 -4.89 -1.65
CA PRO A 89 16.72 -6.07 -1.06
C PRO A 89 16.84 -7.21 -2.08
N ASP A 90 17.92 -7.99 -2.02
CA ASP A 90 18.19 -9.10 -2.95
C ASP A 90 17.09 -10.18 -2.96
N SER A 91 16.30 -10.27 -1.88
CA SER A 91 15.17 -11.19 -1.78
C SER A 91 13.97 -10.79 -2.64
N VAL A 92 13.93 -9.55 -3.14
CA VAL A 92 12.80 -9.00 -3.88
C VAL A 92 13.03 -9.19 -5.38
N GLN A 93 12.19 -10.01 -6.02
CA GLN A 93 12.26 -10.21 -7.45
C GLN A 93 11.54 -9.08 -8.20
N ILE A 94 12.27 -8.38 -9.06
CA ILE A 94 11.68 -7.37 -9.96
C ILE A 94 11.50 -7.93 -11.38
N ARG A 95 10.29 -7.79 -11.94
CA ARG A 95 9.96 -8.26 -13.29
C ARG A 95 9.09 -7.25 -14.04
N ARG A 96 9.37 -7.12 -15.35
CA ARG A 96 8.50 -6.39 -16.28
C ARG A 96 7.36 -7.29 -16.76
N VAL A 97 6.17 -6.72 -16.87
CA VAL A 97 4.97 -7.41 -17.33
C VAL A 97 4.44 -6.72 -18.59
N GLU A 98 4.20 -7.50 -19.63
CA GLU A 98 3.49 -7.07 -20.81
C GLU A 98 2.00 -7.31 -20.62
N GLU A 99 1.29 -6.26 -20.22
CA GLU A 99 -0.14 -6.29 -19.96
C GLU A 99 -0.79 -5.10 -20.66
N ARG A 100 -1.94 -5.33 -21.30
CA ARG A 100 -2.72 -4.28 -21.96
C ARG A 100 -3.18 -3.23 -20.95
N LEU A 101 -3.57 -3.67 -19.76
CA LEU A 101 -3.87 -2.81 -18.62
C LEU A 101 -2.58 -2.35 -17.91
N SER A 102 -1.82 -1.47 -18.57
CA SER A 102 -0.48 -1.05 -18.12
C SER A 102 -0.37 -0.44 -16.71
N ALA A 103 -1.45 0.10 -16.15
CA ALA A 103 -1.47 0.62 -14.79
C ALA A 103 -1.73 -0.50 -13.77
N LEU A 104 -0.72 -1.35 -13.53
CA LEU A 104 -0.85 -2.57 -12.71
C LEU A 104 -1.41 -2.30 -11.32
N GLY A 105 -1.05 -1.17 -10.70
CA GLY A 105 -1.54 -0.77 -9.38
C GLY A 105 -3.01 -0.34 -9.36
N ASN A 106 -3.60 0.03 -10.49
CA ASN A 106 -5.06 0.29 -10.56
C ASN A 106 -5.88 -1.00 -10.63
N VAL A 107 -5.30 -2.04 -11.24
CA VAL A 107 -5.99 -3.29 -11.58
C VAL A 107 -5.65 -4.43 -10.64
N THR A 108 -4.62 -4.27 -9.81
CA THR A 108 -4.16 -5.29 -8.87
C THR A 108 -3.90 -4.68 -7.49
N THR A 109 -4.36 -5.36 -6.45
CA THR A 109 -4.01 -5.09 -5.05
C THR A 109 -3.63 -6.40 -4.38
N CYS A 110 -2.67 -6.37 -3.47
CA CYS A 110 -2.11 -7.58 -2.88
C CYS A 110 -1.57 -7.33 -1.47
N ASN A 111 -1.61 -8.38 -0.65
CA ASN A 111 -0.79 -8.51 0.54
C ASN A 111 0.34 -9.54 0.27
N ASP A 112 0.93 -10.13 1.31
CA ASP A 112 2.03 -11.08 1.14
C ASP A 112 1.56 -12.52 0.81
N TYR A 113 0.25 -12.78 0.79
CA TYR A 113 -0.35 -14.11 0.64
C TYR A 113 -1.35 -14.21 -0.52
N VAL A 114 -2.11 -13.15 -0.77
CA VAL A 114 -3.24 -13.10 -1.70
C VAL A 114 -3.21 -11.80 -2.50
N ALA A 115 -3.62 -11.88 -3.76
CA ALA A 115 -3.84 -10.73 -4.65
C ALA A 115 -5.25 -10.76 -5.24
N LEU A 116 -5.90 -9.61 -5.29
CA LEU A 116 -7.08 -9.39 -6.11
C LEU A 116 -6.66 -8.73 -7.42
N VAL A 117 -7.19 -9.24 -8.52
CA VAL A 117 -6.94 -8.72 -9.86
C VAL A 117 -8.23 -8.42 -10.59
N HIS A 118 -8.11 -7.53 -11.58
CA HIS A 118 -9.15 -7.24 -12.55
C HIS A 118 -9.67 -8.53 -13.25
N PRO A 119 -10.99 -8.71 -13.44
CA PRO A 119 -11.56 -9.93 -14.02
C PRO A 119 -11.03 -10.27 -15.43
N ASP A 120 -10.81 -9.25 -16.25
CA ASP A 120 -10.29 -9.37 -17.63
C ASP A 120 -8.74 -9.36 -17.70
N LEU A 121 -8.03 -9.64 -16.61
CA LEU A 121 -6.57 -9.74 -16.66
C LEU A 121 -6.14 -10.95 -17.50
N ASP A 122 -5.08 -10.78 -18.29
CA ASP A 122 -4.54 -11.86 -19.11
C ASP A 122 -4.00 -12.99 -18.21
N ARG A 123 -4.23 -14.24 -18.63
CA ARG A 123 -3.82 -15.42 -17.86
C ARG A 123 -2.31 -15.49 -17.67
N GLU A 124 -1.54 -15.06 -18.68
CA GLU A 124 -0.09 -14.99 -18.57
C GLU A 124 0.35 -14.00 -17.48
N THR A 125 -0.29 -12.83 -17.42
CA THR A 125 -0.04 -11.84 -16.37
C THR A 125 -0.39 -12.38 -14.97
N GLU A 126 -1.50 -13.11 -14.85
CA GLU A 126 -1.91 -13.77 -13.61
C GLU A 126 -0.88 -14.81 -13.14
N GLU A 127 -0.35 -15.64 -14.04
CA GLU A 127 0.69 -16.62 -13.72
C GLU A 127 1.99 -15.94 -13.29
N ILE A 128 2.37 -14.83 -13.93
CA ILE A 128 3.53 -14.02 -13.54
C ILE A 128 3.33 -13.39 -12.16
N LEU A 129 2.13 -12.87 -11.88
CA LEU A 129 1.76 -12.31 -10.58
C LEU A 129 1.92 -13.34 -9.47
N ALA A 130 1.35 -14.52 -9.66
CA ALA A 130 1.42 -15.62 -8.69
C ALA A 130 2.87 -16.05 -8.41
N ASP A 131 3.70 -16.19 -9.45
CA ASP A 131 5.09 -16.64 -9.32
C ASP A 131 5.98 -15.58 -8.64
N VAL A 132 5.94 -14.33 -9.11
CA VAL A 132 6.84 -13.27 -8.62
C VAL A 132 6.44 -12.77 -7.23
N LEU A 133 5.15 -12.59 -6.98
CA LEU A 133 4.66 -12.12 -5.68
C LEU A 133 4.48 -13.28 -4.69
N LYS A 134 4.47 -14.54 -5.14
CA LYS A 134 4.23 -15.73 -4.31
C LYS A 134 2.88 -15.69 -3.59
N VAL A 135 1.84 -15.30 -4.31
CA VAL A 135 0.49 -15.11 -3.79
C VAL A 135 -0.54 -15.90 -4.60
N GLU A 136 -1.64 -16.26 -3.95
CA GLU A 136 -2.83 -16.74 -4.65
C GLU A 136 -3.54 -15.55 -5.31
N VAL A 137 -3.87 -15.68 -6.59
CA VAL A 137 -4.48 -14.60 -7.37
C VAL A 137 -5.96 -14.90 -7.56
N PHE A 138 -6.82 -13.94 -7.22
CA PHE A 138 -8.26 -14.03 -7.40
C PHE A 138 -8.78 -12.90 -8.28
N ARG A 139 -9.49 -13.28 -9.34
CA ARG A 139 -10.24 -12.36 -10.18
C ARG A 139 -11.52 -11.94 -9.46
N GLN A 140 -11.65 -10.65 -9.15
CA GLN A 140 -12.78 -10.18 -8.37
C GLN A 140 -13.15 -8.73 -8.70
N THR A 141 -14.34 -8.31 -8.31
CA THR A 141 -14.78 -6.91 -8.34
C THR A 141 -15.02 -6.39 -6.92
N VAL A 142 -14.94 -5.07 -6.74
CA VAL A 142 -15.22 -4.41 -5.45
C VAL A 142 -16.29 -3.35 -5.68
N ALA A 143 -17.47 -3.51 -5.09
CA ALA A 143 -18.63 -2.63 -5.29
C ALA A 143 -18.96 -2.41 -6.79
N ASP A 144 -19.07 -3.51 -7.55
CA ASP A 144 -19.27 -3.52 -9.01
C ASP A 144 -18.17 -2.81 -9.83
N GLN A 145 -17.05 -2.45 -9.20
CA GLN A 145 -15.90 -1.86 -9.89
C GLN A 145 -14.84 -2.92 -10.18
N VAL A 146 -14.37 -2.89 -11.43
CA VAL A 146 -13.32 -3.80 -11.93
C VAL A 146 -11.90 -3.37 -11.54
N LEU A 147 -11.71 -2.09 -11.20
CA LEU A 147 -10.41 -1.53 -10.80
C LEU A 147 -10.13 -1.79 -9.31
N VAL A 148 -10.01 -3.06 -8.94
CA VAL A 148 -9.81 -3.47 -7.54
C VAL A 148 -8.63 -2.78 -6.87
N GLY A 149 -7.56 -2.52 -7.61
CA GLY A 149 -6.37 -1.82 -7.12
C GLY A 149 -6.61 -0.35 -6.78
N SER A 150 -7.66 0.28 -7.32
CA SER A 150 -8.02 1.66 -7.00
C SER A 150 -8.93 1.75 -5.76
N TYR A 151 -9.79 0.75 -5.58
CA TYR A 151 -10.91 0.76 -4.64
C TYR A 151 -10.72 -0.15 -3.41
N CYS A 152 -9.62 -0.90 -3.35
CA CYS A 152 -9.29 -1.78 -2.24
C CYS A 152 -7.80 -1.70 -1.90
N VAL A 153 -7.51 -1.46 -0.62
CA VAL A 153 -6.17 -1.53 -0.07
C VAL A 153 -6.20 -2.46 1.14
N PHE A 154 -5.34 -3.45 1.17
CA PHE A 154 -5.23 -4.36 2.30
C PHE A 154 -3.79 -4.73 2.59
N SER A 155 -3.54 -5.07 3.85
CA SER A 155 -2.28 -5.58 4.40
C SER A 155 -2.50 -7.02 4.87
N ASN A 156 -1.53 -7.59 5.60
CA ASN A 156 -1.74 -8.88 6.24
C ASN A 156 -2.64 -8.81 7.49
N GLN A 157 -2.93 -7.60 8.00
CA GLN A 157 -3.69 -7.39 9.23
C GLN A 157 -5.16 -7.04 9.02
N GLY A 158 -5.47 -6.44 7.87
CA GLY A 158 -6.80 -5.91 7.55
C GLY A 158 -6.79 -5.11 6.25
N GLY A 159 -7.96 -4.66 5.82
CA GLY A 159 -8.12 -3.89 4.60
C GLY A 159 -9.31 -2.93 4.60
N LEU A 160 -9.20 -1.93 3.74
CA LEU A 160 -10.22 -0.92 3.50
C LEU A 160 -10.72 -1.03 2.06
N VAL A 161 -12.04 -1.12 1.91
CA VAL A 161 -12.72 -1.24 0.61
C VAL A 161 -13.62 -0.05 0.35
N HIS A 162 -14.06 0.08 -0.89
CA HIS A 162 -15.02 1.09 -1.34
C HIS A 162 -16.23 1.22 -0.40
N PRO A 163 -16.72 2.45 -0.11
CA PRO A 163 -17.78 2.68 0.87
C PRO A 163 -19.14 2.07 0.48
N LYS A 164 -19.36 1.78 -0.81
CA LYS A 164 -20.59 1.14 -1.32
C LYS A 164 -20.52 -0.39 -1.38
N THR A 165 -19.43 -1.01 -0.93
CA THR A 165 -19.34 -2.47 -0.87
C THR A 165 -20.36 -2.98 0.13
N SER A 166 -21.20 -3.95 -0.26
CA SER A 166 -22.23 -4.49 0.63
C SER A 166 -21.58 -5.25 1.80
N ILE A 167 -22.35 -5.50 2.87
CA ILE A 167 -21.83 -6.28 4.01
C ILE A 167 -21.57 -7.72 3.60
N GLU A 168 -22.42 -8.28 2.73
CA GLU A 168 -22.26 -9.62 2.18
C GLU A 168 -20.97 -9.73 1.36
N ASP A 169 -20.72 -8.78 0.44
CA ASP A 169 -19.47 -8.73 -0.34
C ASP A 169 -18.24 -8.54 0.56
N GLN A 170 -18.36 -7.74 1.64
CA GLN A 170 -17.29 -7.57 2.61
C GLN A 170 -16.93 -8.88 3.32
N ASP A 171 -17.92 -9.66 3.74
CA ASP A 171 -17.72 -10.94 4.42
C ASP A 171 -17.14 -12.00 3.46
N GLU A 172 -17.59 -12.03 2.19
CA GLU A 172 -17.02 -12.88 1.15
C GLU A 172 -15.56 -12.53 0.85
N LEU A 173 -15.27 -11.26 0.62
CA LEU A 173 -13.91 -10.78 0.37
C LEU A 173 -13.01 -10.98 1.59
N SER A 174 -13.52 -10.78 2.80
CA SER A 174 -12.76 -10.99 4.04
C SER A 174 -12.39 -12.46 4.22
N SER A 175 -13.32 -13.37 3.88
CA SER A 175 -13.07 -14.81 3.89
C SER A 175 -12.03 -15.23 2.85
N LEU A 176 -12.08 -14.63 1.65
CA LEU A 176 -11.14 -14.87 0.56
C LEU A 176 -9.72 -14.37 0.90
N LEU A 177 -9.61 -13.14 1.41
CA LEU A 177 -8.34 -12.51 1.74
C LEU A 177 -7.77 -12.95 3.09
N GLN A 178 -8.57 -13.64 3.91
CA GLN A 178 -8.26 -14.06 5.27
C GLN A 178 -7.90 -12.90 6.21
N VAL A 179 -8.40 -11.69 5.93
CA VAL A 179 -8.19 -10.47 6.73
C VAL A 179 -9.51 -9.72 6.89
N PRO A 180 -9.73 -9.03 8.02
CA PRO A 180 -10.93 -8.22 8.23
C PRO A 180 -10.97 -7.06 7.24
N LEU A 181 -12.13 -6.85 6.61
CA LEU A 181 -12.38 -5.74 5.70
C LEU A 181 -13.43 -4.80 6.25
N VAL A 182 -13.24 -3.50 6.01
CA VAL A 182 -14.20 -2.46 6.36
C VAL A 182 -14.41 -1.54 5.16
N ALA A 183 -15.66 -1.20 4.88
CA ALA A 183 -16.00 -0.14 3.94
C ALA A 183 -15.73 1.24 4.55
N GLY A 184 -15.02 2.11 3.82
CA GLY A 184 -14.71 3.45 4.31
C GLY A 184 -14.24 4.40 3.21
N THR A 185 -13.74 5.55 3.62
CA THR A 185 -13.25 6.62 2.74
C THR A 185 -11.96 7.22 3.25
N VAL A 186 -11.27 7.93 2.37
CA VAL A 186 -10.06 8.70 2.68
C VAL A 186 -10.21 10.12 2.14
N ASN A 187 -9.36 11.07 2.53
CA ASN A 187 -9.35 12.43 1.96
C ASN A 187 -10.71 13.15 1.94
N ARG A 188 -11.50 13.08 3.04
CA ARG A 188 -12.84 13.68 3.17
C ARG A 188 -13.88 13.07 2.23
N GLY A 189 -14.01 11.76 2.26
CA GLY A 189 -15.06 11.05 1.51
C GLY A 189 -14.64 10.58 0.12
N SER A 190 -13.35 10.62 -0.23
CA SER A 190 -12.86 9.96 -1.45
C SER A 190 -13.04 8.46 -1.34
N GLU A 191 -13.68 7.91 -2.37
CA GLU A 191 -13.93 6.47 -2.52
C GLU A 191 -12.73 5.73 -3.17
N VAL A 192 -11.75 6.47 -3.70
CA VAL A 192 -10.54 5.91 -4.32
C VAL A 192 -9.46 5.67 -3.27
N ILE A 193 -9.65 4.60 -2.50
CA ILE A 193 -8.83 4.28 -1.31
C ILE A 193 -7.33 4.24 -1.62
N ALA A 194 -6.93 3.52 -2.68
CA ALA A 194 -5.51 3.35 -3.00
C ALA A 194 -4.83 4.62 -3.52
N ALA A 195 -5.61 5.60 -3.97
CA ALA A 195 -5.08 6.92 -4.29
C ALA A 195 -4.74 7.68 -3.01
N GLY A 196 -5.63 7.63 -2.01
CA GLY A 196 -5.52 8.46 -0.82
C GLY A 196 -4.72 7.86 0.31
N MET A 197 -4.33 6.58 0.24
CA MET A 197 -3.48 5.97 1.26
C MET A 197 -2.59 4.83 0.75
N VAL A 198 -1.52 4.58 1.50
CA VAL A 198 -0.66 3.38 1.42
C VAL A 198 -0.45 2.83 2.81
N VAL A 199 -0.30 1.51 2.93
CA VAL A 199 -0.25 0.82 4.22
C VAL A 199 0.62 -0.42 4.14
N ASN A 200 1.28 -0.72 5.24
CA ASN A 200 1.92 -2.00 5.51
C ASN A 200 1.44 -2.51 6.89
N ASP A 201 2.07 -3.55 7.41
CA ASP A 201 1.59 -4.19 8.63
C ASP A 201 1.77 -3.35 9.92
N TRP A 202 2.51 -2.24 9.89
CA TRP A 202 2.80 -1.43 11.09
C TRP A 202 2.57 0.08 10.94
N CYS A 203 2.51 0.60 9.72
CA CYS A 203 2.28 2.01 9.43
C CYS A 203 1.35 2.21 8.22
N ALA A 204 0.65 3.34 8.23
CA ALA A 204 -0.10 3.82 7.09
C ALA A 204 0.22 5.29 6.84
N PHE A 205 0.21 5.68 5.56
CA PHE A 205 0.28 7.06 5.14
C PHE A 205 -1.02 7.39 4.41
N CYS A 206 -1.71 8.42 4.89
CA CYS A 206 -2.95 8.91 4.31
C CYS A 206 -2.75 10.33 3.82
N GLY A 207 -3.57 10.77 2.87
CA GLY A 207 -3.54 12.15 2.40
C GLY A 207 -3.89 13.15 3.50
N LEU A 208 -3.36 14.37 3.35
CA LEU A 208 -3.48 15.46 4.32
C LEU A 208 -4.93 15.80 4.68
N ASP A 209 -5.85 15.62 3.73
CA ASP A 209 -7.28 15.87 3.93
C ASP A 209 -8.01 14.77 4.67
N THR A 210 -7.39 13.61 4.91
CA THR A 210 -8.02 12.49 5.62
C THR A 210 -8.42 12.91 7.04
N THR A 211 -9.71 12.83 7.33
CA THR A 211 -10.29 13.27 8.60
C THR A 211 -9.86 12.38 9.76
N SER A 212 -9.95 12.87 11.00
CA SER A 212 -9.59 12.08 12.18
C SER A 212 -10.50 10.86 12.36
N THR A 213 -11.76 10.94 11.91
CA THR A 213 -12.68 9.81 11.90
C THR A 213 -12.23 8.75 10.91
N GLU A 214 -11.87 9.13 9.68
CA GLU A 214 -11.33 8.21 8.67
C GLU A 214 -10.02 7.57 9.15
N LEU A 215 -9.11 8.35 9.75
CA LEU A 215 -7.89 7.80 10.34
C LEU A 215 -8.16 6.79 11.46
N SER A 216 -9.15 7.05 12.32
CA SER A 216 -9.49 6.13 13.41
C SER A 216 -9.96 4.78 12.87
N VAL A 217 -10.70 4.78 11.75
CA VAL A 217 -11.11 3.55 11.05
C VAL A 217 -9.89 2.82 10.48
N VAL A 218 -9.00 3.56 9.79
CA VAL A 218 -7.75 3.01 9.24
C VAL A 218 -6.90 2.38 10.35
N GLU A 219 -6.65 3.10 11.44
CA GLU A 219 -5.82 2.57 12.53
C GLU A 219 -6.43 1.33 13.20
N SER A 220 -7.76 1.27 13.29
CA SER A 220 -8.48 0.13 13.85
C SER A 220 -8.43 -1.09 12.94
N VAL A 221 -8.73 -0.94 11.65
CA VAL A 221 -8.83 -2.08 10.73
C VAL A 221 -7.46 -2.68 10.42
N PHE A 222 -6.43 -1.83 10.30
CA PHE A 222 -5.06 -2.26 10.05
C PHE A 222 -4.28 -2.58 11.33
N LYS A 223 -4.90 -2.50 12.51
CA LYS A 223 -4.29 -2.77 13.84
C LYS A 223 -3.01 -1.98 14.11
N LEU A 224 -2.94 -0.76 13.58
CA LEU A 224 -1.73 0.09 13.61
C LEU A 224 -1.38 0.63 14.99
N ASN A 225 -2.31 0.52 15.95
CA ASN A 225 -2.15 0.96 17.33
C ASN A 225 -1.58 -0.15 18.24
N GLU A 226 -1.67 -1.43 17.85
CA GLU A 226 -1.10 -2.54 18.62
C GLU A 226 0.43 -2.59 18.48
N ALA A 227 0.99 -2.05 17.40
CA ALA A 227 2.43 -1.98 17.13
C ALA A 227 3.20 -0.95 18.00
N LYS A 228 2.54 -0.28 18.95
CA LYS A 228 3.24 0.40 20.06
C LYS A 228 3.14 -0.47 21.32
N PRO A 229 4.09 -1.38 21.58
CA PRO A 229 4.24 -1.92 22.92
C PRO A 229 4.77 -0.79 23.79
N SER A 230 3.86 0.00 24.36
CA SER A 230 4.05 0.71 25.61
C SER A 230 5.40 1.40 25.85
N THR A 231 6.23 1.82 24.89
CA THR A 231 7.53 2.43 25.27
C THR A 231 7.30 3.74 26.01
N ILE A 232 6.24 4.46 25.65
CA ILE A 232 5.79 5.67 26.36
C ILE A 232 5.06 5.32 27.66
N ALA A 233 4.25 4.27 27.70
CA ALA A 233 3.56 3.87 28.94
C ALA A 233 4.50 3.16 29.95
N THR A 234 5.58 2.54 29.47
CA THR A 234 6.63 1.90 30.27
C THR A 234 7.63 2.96 30.71
N SER A 235 8.08 3.86 29.82
CA SER A 235 8.93 4.98 30.26
C SER A 235 8.23 5.91 31.24
N MET A 236 6.93 6.21 31.05
CA MET A 236 6.15 6.95 32.04
C MET A 236 5.95 6.14 33.32
N ARG A 237 5.71 4.83 33.25
CA ARG A 237 5.61 3.99 34.47
C ARG A 237 6.93 3.91 35.22
N ASP A 238 8.04 3.73 34.53
CA ASP A 238 9.37 3.63 35.14
C ASP A 238 9.74 4.96 35.80
N SER A 239 9.49 6.09 35.13
CA SER A 239 9.72 7.41 35.73
C SER A 239 8.73 7.77 36.85
N LEU A 240 7.49 7.26 36.82
CA LEU A 240 6.55 7.36 37.94
C LEU A 240 6.99 6.51 39.14
N ILE A 241 7.50 5.30 38.92
CA ILE A 241 7.97 4.40 39.98
C ILE A 241 9.23 4.98 40.64
N ASP A 242 10.19 5.46 39.87
CA ASP A 242 11.40 6.11 40.40
C ASP A 242 11.08 7.37 41.22
N SER A 243 9.96 8.05 40.96
CA SER A 243 9.53 9.21 41.76
C SER A 243 8.83 8.84 43.07
N LEU A 244 8.42 7.58 43.23
CA LEU A 244 7.65 7.08 44.38
C LEU A 244 8.47 6.21 45.33
N THR A 245 9.69 5.80 44.96
CA THR A 245 10.65 5.09 45.82
C THR A 245 11.70 6.03 46.39
#